data_AF-A0A1G2BLB5-F1
#
_entry.id   AF-A0A1G2BLB5-F1
#
_cell.length_a   1.000
_cell.length_b   1.000
_cell.length_c   1.000
_cell.angle_alpha   90.00
_cell.angle_beta   90.00
_cell.angle_gamma   90.00
#
_symmetry.space_group_name_H-M   'P 1'
#
loop_
_entity.id
_entity.type
_entity.pdbx_description
1 polymer ?
#
loop_
_entity_poly.entity_id
_entity_poly.type
_entity_poly.pdbx_seq_one_letter_code
_entity_poly.pdbx_strand_id
1 'polypeptide(L)'
;MNLHKRDLHYSSDEGFPWEKDSQTPTEIKESPEPVKSAGNFGELILGKNLNWYKEMTVWPMFILLILEIGIRVLQSKYLVTLNPAIFNWTINAARLILFVYLTLAAVRQFKADKKQTMLGAALGGIMVGLMLAIFQLFWYLELWTVFNLIGQPLLLGAEGLLISWLCLTLFKNLISKNN
;
A
#
# COMPACT_ATOMS: atom_id res chain seq x y z
N MET A 1 15.57 -25.09 63.78
CA MET A 1 17.04 -25.05 63.75
C MET A 1 17.50 -26.26 62.94
N ASN A 2 18.16 -25.98 61.81
CA ASN A 2 18.82 -26.86 60.84
C ASN A 2 18.83 -28.37 61.08
N LEU A 3 18.28 -29.13 60.12
CA LEU A 3 18.70 -30.47 59.71
C LEU A 3 18.40 -30.57 58.20
N HIS A 4 19.34 -30.18 57.33
CA HIS A 4 20.17 -31.13 56.58
C HIS A 4 19.40 -32.37 56.09
N LYS A 5 18.82 -32.25 54.90
CA LYS A 5 18.87 -33.28 53.86
C LYS A 5 18.50 -32.66 52.52
N ARG A 6 19.51 -32.34 51.70
CA ARG A 6 19.31 -32.35 50.25
C ARG A 6 19.62 -33.78 49.83
N ASP A 7 18.59 -34.58 49.61
CA ASP A 7 18.74 -35.84 48.90
C ASP A 7 19.05 -35.46 47.44
N LEU A 8 20.35 -35.37 47.13
CA LEU A 8 20.83 -35.30 45.75
C LEU A 8 20.64 -36.69 45.16
N HIS A 9 19.47 -36.93 44.57
CA HIS A 9 19.31 -38.02 43.63
C HIS A 9 20.14 -37.70 42.38
N TYR A 10 21.36 -38.24 42.34
CA TYR A 10 22.09 -38.41 41.09
C TYR A 10 21.42 -39.57 40.35
N SER A 11 20.60 -39.25 39.34
CA SER A 11 20.33 -40.21 38.27
C SER A 11 21.49 -40.13 37.31
N SER A 12 22.36 -41.13 37.41
CA SER A 12 23.20 -41.55 36.30
C SER A 12 22.34 -41.85 35.09
N ASP A 13 22.84 -41.44 33.95
CA ASP A 13 22.39 -41.80 32.61
C ASP A 13 21.08 -41.17 32.13
N GLU A 14 21.20 -40.66 30.90
CA GLU A 14 20.16 -40.11 30.02
C GLU A 14 19.72 -38.68 30.39
N GLY A 15 20.55 -37.74 29.92
CA GLY A 15 20.32 -36.31 30.05
C GLY A 15 19.00 -35.88 29.43
N PHE A 16 18.17 -35.20 30.23
CA PHE A 16 17.54 -33.90 29.99
C PHE A 16 16.65 -33.59 31.21
N PRO A 17 16.86 -32.49 31.96
CA PRO A 17 15.87 -32.05 32.94
C PRO A 17 14.92 -31.02 32.34
N TRP A 18 13.63 -31.33 32.37
CA TRP A 18 12.50 -30.43 32.18
C TRP A 18 12.05 -29.87 33.55
N GLU A 19 11.90 -28.55 33.67
CA GLU A 19 11.10 -27.74 34.64
C GLU A 19 11.77 -26.33 34.72
N LYS A 20 11.22 -25.23 34.17
CA LYS A 20 10.08 -24.38 34.63
C LYS A 20 10.10 -24.17 36.15
N ASP A 21 10.12 -22.97 36.76
CA ASP A 21 9.72 -21.61 36.38
C ASP A 21 10.41 -20.58 37.32
N SER A 22 10.39 -19.29 36.92
CA SER A 22 10.36 -18.07 37.79
C SER A 22 11.62 -17.70 38.62
N GLN A 23 12.12 -16.45 38.71
CA GLN A 23 11.68 -15.10 38.34
C GLN A 23 12.90 -14.12 38.31
N THR A 24 12.82 -13.15 37.39
CA THR A 24 13.50 -11.84 37.15
C THR A 24 14.01 -11.03 38.38
N PRO A 25 14.99 -10.07 38.26
CA PRO A 25 14.77 -8.83 37.48
C PRO A 25 15.98 -8.07 36.86
N THR A 26 15.63 -7.27 35.84
CA THR A 26 16.29 -6.05 35.31
C THR A 26 17.59 -6.18 34.50
N GLU A 27 17.44 -6.20 33.17
CA GLU A 27 18.23 -5.29 32.32
C GLU A 27 17.36 -4.84 31.12
N ILE A 28 17.04 -3.55 31.10
CA ILE A 28 16.37 -2.87 29.99
C ILE A 28 17.44 -2.63 28.93
N LYS A 29 17.38 -3.31 27.78
CA LYS A 29 17.97 -2.81 26.53
C LYS A 29 17.08 -3.14 25.34
N GLU A 30 16.44 -2.06 24.89
CA GLU A 30 16.01 -1.76 23.52
C GLU A 30 15.07 -2.77 22.84
N SER A 31 13.78 -2.40 22.87
CA SER A 31 12.84 -2.57 21.77
C SER A 31 13.58 -2.62 20.43
N PRO A 32 13.34 -3.62 19.57
CA PRO A 32 13.91 -3.59 18.23
C PRO A 32 13.35 -2.36 17.54
N GLU A 33 14.18 -1.32 17.40
CA GLU A 33 13.94 -0.24 16.47
C GLU A 33 13.60 -0.88 15.11
N PRO A 34 12.64 -0.33 14.35
CA PRO A 34 12.34 -0.88 13.04
C PRO A 34 13.63 -0.81 12.24
N VAL A 35 14.16 -1.97 11.87
CA VAL A 35 15.34 -2.14 11.03
C VAL A 35 15.18 -1.14 9.89
N LYS A 36 15.91 -0.02 9.97
CA LYS A 36 16.07 0.90 8.87
C LYS A 36 16.84 0.09 7.85
N SER A 37 16.11 -0.55 6.94
CA SER A 37 16.75 -1.17 5.80
C SER A 37 17.50 -0.05 5.10
N ALA A 38 18.82 -0.10 5.25
CA ALA A 38 19.74 0.62 4.41
C ALA A 38 19.61 -0.02 3.02
N GLY A 39 18.49 0.23 2.36
CA GLY A 39 18.37 0.03 0.92
C GLY A 39 19.42 0.91 0.27
N ASN A 40 20.00 0.43 -0.83
CA ASN A 40 20.94 1.20 -1.64
C ASN A 40 20.46 2.66 -1.75
N PHE A 41 21.36 3.63 -1.63
CA PHE A 41 20.99 5.06 -1.64
C PHE A 41 20.18 5.48 -2.89
N GLY A 42 20.16 4.67 -3.96
CA GLY A 42 19.31 4.84 -5.14
C GLY A 42 17.93 4.17 -5.09
N GLU A 43 17.61 3.41 -4.05
CA GLU A 43 16.36 2.63 -3.88
C GLU A 43 15.39 3.27 -2.87
N LEU A 44 15.85 4.26 -2.12
CA LEU A 44 15.10 4.96 -1.08
C LEU A 44 14.54 6.27 -1.62
N ILE A 45 13.24 6.32 -1.87
CA ILE A 45 12.54 7.56 -2.19
C ILE A 45 11.89 8.08 -0.91
N LEU A 46 12.28 9.30 -0.49
CA LEU A 46 11.83 9.94 0.75
C LEU A 46 11.97 9.04 2.00
N GLY A 47 12.96 8.14 2.04
CA GLY A 47 13.21 7.26 3.18
C GLY A 47 12.38 5.97 3.23
N LYS A 48 11.61 5.64 2.18
CA LYS A 48 10.96 4.33 1.98
C LYS A 48 11.51 3.64 0.73
N ASN A 49 11.60 2.31 0.76
CA ASN A 49 12.03 1.52 -0.40
C ASN A 49 10.99 1.60 -1.52
N LEU A 50 11.43 1.66 -2.77
CA LEU A 50 10.57 1.63 -3.96
C LEU A 50 9.59 0.44 -3.99
N ASN A 51 9.99 -0.71 -3.44
CA ASN A 51 9.14 -1.89 -3.32
C ASN A 51 7.90 -1.63 -2.47
N TRP A 52 8.00 -0.77 -1.45
CA TRP A 52 6.85 -0.40 -0.62
C TRP A 52 5.78 0.35 -1.44
N TYR A 53 6.21 1.31 -2.26
CA TYR A 53 5.31 2.04 -3.16
C TYR A 53 4.63 1.12 -4.16
N LYS A 54 5.40 0.14 -4.68
CA LYS A 54 4.89 -0.88 -5.59
C LYS A 54 3.85 -1.76 -4.89
N GLU A 55 4.17 -2.36 -3.76
CA GLU A 55 3.27 -3.25 -3.02
C GLU A 55 1.97 -2.56 -2.61
N MET A 56 2.07 -1.33 -2.11
CA MET A 56 0.91 -0.53 -1.71
C MET A 56 -0.03 -0.24 -2.89
N THR A 57 0.52 -0.03 -4.08
CA THR A 57 -0.29 0.40 -5.22
C THR A 57 -0.81 -0.78 -6.05
N VAL A 58 0.00 -1.82 -6.26
CA VAL A 58 -0.26 -2.89 -7.25
C VAL A 58 -1.62 -3.56 -7.10
N TRP A 59 -2.01 -3.96 -5.89
CA TRP A 59 -3.29 -4.62 -5.66
C TRP A 59 -4.49 -3.72 -6.01
N PRO A 60 -4.60 -2.50 -5.47
CA PRO A 60 -5.60 -1.53 -5.90
C PRO A 60 -5.63 -1.30 -7.41
N MET A 61 -4.47 -1.24 -8.07
CA MET A 61 -4.40 -1.05 -9.53
C MET A 61 -5.11 -2.17 -10.29
N PHE A 62 -4.83 -3.43 -9.96
CA PHE A 62 -5.44 -4.57 -10.64
C PHE A 62 -6.96 -4.60 -10.46
N ILE A 63 -7.45 -4.26 -9.27
CA ILE A 63 -8.88 -4.17 -9.00
C ILE A 63 -9.53 -3.12 -9.91
N LEU A 64 -8.92 -1.93 -10.00
CA LEU A 64 -9.44 -0.85 -10.85
C LEU A 64 -9.38 -1.21 -12.33
N LEU A 65 -8.31 -1.87 -12.78
CA LEU A 65 -8.19 -2.33 -14.15
C LEU A 65 -9.28 -3.34 -14.52
N ILE A 66 -9.48 -4.36 -13.68
CA ILE A 66 -10.53 -5.37 -13.90
C ILE A 66 -11.90 -4.71 -13.91
N LEU A 67 -12.14 -3.78 -13.00
CA LEU A 67 -13.39 -3.01 -12.94
C LEU A 67 -13.59 -2.20 -14.23
N GLU A 68 -12.57 -1.48 -14.70
CA GLU A 68 -12.67 -0.66 -15.91
C GLU A 68 -12.92 -1.52 -17.15
N ILE A 69 -12.20 -2.65 -17.30
CA ILE A 69 -12.42 -3.61 -18.38
C ILE A 69 -13.85 -4.18 -18.30
N GLY A 70 -14.27 -4.61 -17.11
CA GLY A 70 -15.60 -5.16 -16.88
C GLY A 70 -16.71 -4.18 -17.25
N ILE A 71 -16.58 -2.91 -16.84
CA ILE A 71 -17.53 -1.84 -17.18
C ILE A 71 -17.56 -1.59 -18.69
N ARG A 72 -16.39 -1.53 -19.36
CA ARG A 72 -16.31 -1.33 -20.82
C ARG A 72 -16.92 -2.50 -21.61
N VAL A 73 -16.71 -3.74 -21.16
CA VAL A 73 -17.34 -4.93 -21.75
C VAL A 73 -18.84 -4.92 -21.52
N LEU A 74 -19.29 -4.55 -20.32
CA LEU A 74 -20.71 -4.46 -19.98
C LEU A 74 -21.42 -3.42 -20.86
N GLN A 75 -20.82 -2.25 -21.02
CA GLN A 75 -21.33 -1.18 -21.88
C GLN A 75 -21.39 -1.63 -23.35
N SER A 76 -20.32 -2.21 -23.89
CA SER A 76 -20.23 -2.56 -25.31
C SER A 76 -21.09 -3.77 -25.72
N LYS A 77 -21.34 -4.73 -24.82
CA LYS A 77 -22.08 -5.96 -25.16
C LYS A 77 -23.51 -6.01 -24.65
N TYR A 78 -23.79 -5.48 -23.46
CA TYR A 78 -25.05 -5.72 -22.77
C TYR A 78 -25.89 -4.45 -22.60
N LEU A 79 -25.24 -3.30 -22.42
CA LEU A 79 -25.91 -2.05 -22.04
C LEU A 79 -25.64 -0.92 -23.05
N VAL A 80 -25.65 -1.26 -24.35
CA VAL A 80 -25.34 -0.34 -25.46
C VAL A 80 -26.31 0.85 -25.53
N THR A 81 -27.55 0.65 -25.09
CA THR A 81 -28.62 1.67 -25.12
C THR A 81 -28.57 2.64 -23.95
N LEU A 82 -27.81 2.35 -22.89
CA LEU A 82 -27.63 3.26 -21.77
C LEU A 82 -26.67 4.39 -22.15
N ASN A 83 -26.90 5.56 -21.55
CA ASN A 83 -26.08 6.73 -21.83
C ASN A 83 -24.60 6.43 -21.46
N PRO A 84 -23.65 6.56 -22.41
CA PRO A 84 -22.23 6.30 -22.18
C PRO A 84 -21.63 7.14 -21.04
N ALA A 85 -22.24 8.30 -20.73
CA ALA A 85 -21.80 9.14 -19.63
C ALA A 85 -21.85 8.40 -18.29
N ILE A 86 -22.86 7.57 -18.04
CA ILE A 86 -23.05 6.90 -16.74
C ILE A 86 -21.86 5.99 -16.43
N PHE A 87 -21.39 5.21 -17.41
CA PHE A 87 -20.24 4.33 -17.26
C PHE A 87 -18.94 5.11 -16.99
N ASN A 88 -18.75 6.22 -17.70
CA ASN A 88 -17.60 7.11 -17.46
C ASN A 88 -17.63 7.70 -16.04
N TRP A 89 -18.80 8.12 -15.55
CA TRP A 89 -18.98 8.59 -14.18
C TRP A 89 -18.65 7.49 -13.17
N THR A 90 -19.07 6.24 -13.41
CA THR A 90 -18.75 5.11 -12.54
C THR A 90 -17.25 4.83 -12.48
N ILE A 91 -16.55 4.82 -13.61
CA ILE A 91 -15.10 4.61 -13.67
C ILE A 91 -14.38 5.74 -12.92
N ASN A 92 -14.77 7.00 -13.16
CA ASN A 92 -14.17 8.15 -12.49
C ASN A 92 -14.42 8.13 -10.97
N ALA A 93 -15.61 7.73 -10.53
CA ALA A 93 -15.92 7.57 -9.12
C ALA A 93 -15.06 6.46 -8.47
N ALA A 94 -14.92 5.31 -9.13
CA ALA A 94 -14.06 4.23 -8.64
C ALA A 94 -12.60 4.65 -8.50
N ARG A 95 -12.11 5.43 -9.47
CA ARG A 95 -10.76 6.02 -9.43
C ARG A 95 -10.58 6.98 -8.27
N LEU A 96 -11.55 7.86 -8.03
CA LEU A 96 -11.51 8.78 -6.91
C LEU A 96 -11.47 8.02 -5.57
N ILE A 97 -12.31 7.00 -5.42
CA ILE A 97 -12.33 6.14 -4.22
C ILE A 97 -10.98 5.46 -4.02
N LEU A 98 -10.34 4.97 -5.09
CA LEU A 98 -9.03 4.33 -5.01
C LEU A 98 -7.94 5.30 -4.54
N PHE A 99 -7.89 6.53 -5.07
CA PHE A 99 -6.89 7.50 -4.62
C PHE A 99 -7.11 7.97 -3.19
N VAL A 100 -8.37 8.09 -2.77
CA VAL A 100 -8.72 8.37 -1.36
C VAL A 100 -8.29 7.21 -0.47
N TYR A 101 -8.56 5.97 -0.88
CA TYR A 101 -8.14 4.77 -0.17
C TYR A 101 -6.61 4.69 -0.04
N LEU A 102 -5.86 4.89 -1.13
CA LEU A 102 -4.40 4.91 -1.11
C LEU A 102 -3.88 5.98 -0.14
N THR A 103 -4.44 7.19 -0.20
CA THR A 103 -4.03 8.27 0.71
C THR A 103 -4.29 7.93 2.17
N LEU A 104 -5.46 7.38 2.49
CA LEU A 104 -5.80 6.95 3.85
C LEU A 104 -4.94 5.77 4.32
N ALA A 105 -4.67 4.80 3.44
CA ALA A 105 -3.83 3.65 3.75
C ALA A 105 -2.38 4.08 4.05
N ALA A 106 -1.79 4.97 3.22
CA ALA A 106 -0.45 5.53 3.48
C ALA A 106 -0.36 6.23 4.84
N VAL A 107 -1.38 7.03 5.18
CA VAL A 107 -1.38 7.78 6.44
C VAL A 107 -1.61 6.87 7.65
N ARG A 108 -2.65 6.01 7.60
CA ARG A 108 -3.07 5.22 8.77
C ARG A 108 -2.26 3.96 8.98
N GLN A 109 -1.97 3.21 7.92
CA GLN A 109 -1.30 1.91 8.04
C GLN A 109 0.21 2.09 8.11
N PHE A 110 0.76 3.07 7.40
CA PHE A 110 2.21 3.20 7.24
C PHE A 110 2.82 4.42 7.92
N LYS A 111 2.00 5.26 8.59
CA LYS A 111 2.41 6.51 9.25
C LYS A 111 3.31 7.36 8.35
N ALA A 112 3.01 7.39 7.05
CA ALA A 112 3.82 8.07 6.06
C ALA A 112 3.69 9.59 6.19
N ASP A 113 4.78 10.31 5.93
CA ASP A 113 4.75 11.77 5.92
C ASP A 113 3.91 12.30 4.74
N LYS A 114 3.48 13.56 4.79
CA LYS A 114 2.65 14.19 3.75
C LYS A 114 3.31 14.08 2.37
N LYS A 115 4.61 14.36 2.29
CA LYS A 115 5.37 14.28 1.03
C LYS A 115 5.44 12.84 0.50
N GLN A 116 5.65 11.86 1.39
CA GLN A 116 5.70 10.45 1.02
C GLN A 116 4.34 9.95 0.51
N THR A 117 3.26 10.36 1.17
CA THR A 117 1.89 10.01 0.80
C THR A 117 1.51 10.57 -0.57
N MET A 118 1.78 11.86 -0.79
CA MET A 118 1.53 12.51 -2.07
C MET A 118 2.32 11.87 -3.20
N LEU A 119 3.61 11.61 -2.98
CA LEU A 119 4.45 10.96 -3.98
C LEU A 119 4.02 9.53 -4.27
N GLY A 120 3.58 8.79 -3.24
CA GLY A 120 3.04 7.45 -3.43
C GLY A 120 1.75 7.43 -4.24
N ALA A 121 0.84 8.38 -3.99
CA ALA A 121 -0.35 8.56 -4.80
C ALA A 121 -0.02 8.98 -6.24
N ALA A 122 1.00 9.82 -6.44
CA ALA A 122 1.48 10.24 -7.75
C ALA A 122 2.03 9.06 -8.57
N LEU A 123 2.98 8.33 -7.99
CA LEU A 123 3.60 7.15 -8.61
C LEU A 123 2.54 6.07 -8.87
N GLY A 124 1.60 5.92 -7.95
CA GLY A 124 0.46 5.03 -8.13
C GLY A 124 -0.41 5.43 -9.32
N GLY A 125 -0.74 6.71 -9.44
CA GLY A 125 -1.48 7.24 -10.58
C GLY A 125 -0.74 7.06 -11.91
N ILE A 126 0.57 7.31 -11.94
CA ILE A 126 1.41 7.07 -13.12
C ILE A 126 1.35 5.61 -13.54
N MET A 127 1.52 4.66 -12.61
CA MET A 127 1.45 3.24 -12.93
C MET A 127 0.06 2.82 -13.42
N VAL A 128 -1.02 3.28 -12.77
CA VAL A 128 -2.40 3.02 -13.22
C VAL A 128 -2.60 3.54 -14.64
N GLY A 129 -2.18 4.79 -14.90
CA GLY A 129 -2.36 5.40 -16.22
C GLY A 129 -1.54 4.74 -17.31
N LEU A 130 -0.35 4.25 -16.98
CA LEU A 130 0.46 3.49 -17.91
C LEU A 130 -0.19 2.14 -18.24
N MET A 131 -0.73 1.45 -17.25
CA MET A 131 -1.41 0.18 -17.45
C MET A 131 -2.70 0.34 -18.29
N LEU A 132 -3.46 1.40 -18.04
CA LEU A 132 -4.64 1.75 -18.83
C LEU A 132 -4.29 2.18 -20.25
N ALA A 133 -3.23 2.97 -20.43
CA ALA A 133 -2.79 3.38 -21.76
C ALA A 133 -2.34 2.18 -22.60
N ILE A 134 -1.62 1.22 -21.99
CA ILE A 134 -1.26 -0.05 -22.64
C ILE A 134 -2.52 -0.82 -23.03
N PHE A 135 -3.50 -0.94 -22.12
CA PHE A 135 -4.77 -1.58 -22.44
C PHE A 135 -5.47 -0.92 -23.63
N GLN A 136 -5.55 0.41 -23.66
CA GLN A 136 -6.17 1.15 -24.75
C GLN A 136 -5.42 1.00 -26.07
N LEU A 137 -4.10 0.94 -26.03
CA LEU A 137 -3.27 0.69 -27.22
C LEU A 137 -3.65 -0.65 -27.86
N PHE A 138 -3.78 -1.71 -27.07
CA PHE A 138 -4.20 -3.03 -27.58
C PHE A 138 -5.68 -3.12 -27.95
N TRP A 139 -6.53 -2.35 -27.27
CA TRP A 139 -7.98 -2.41 -27.50
C TRP A 139 -8.42 -1.65 -28.74
N TYR A 140 -7.87 -0.45 -28.96
CA TYR A 140 -8.27 0.42 -30.07
C TYR A 140 -7.31 0.32 -31.26
N LEU A 141 -6.03 -0.02 -31.06
CA LEU A 141 -5.01 -0.15 -32.11
C LEU A 141 -4.86 1.10 -33.00
N GLU A 142 -5.12 2.28 -32.45
CA GLU A 142 -5.02 3.55 -33.18
C GLU A 142 -3.72 4.29 -32.84
N LEU A 143 -3.12 4.94 -33.84
CA LEU A 143 -1.86 5.70 -33.67
C LEU A 143 -1.98 6.80 -32.60
N TRP A 144 -3.18 7.38 -32.46
CA TRP A 144 -3.46 8.38 -31.43
C TRP A 144 -3.33 7.82 -30.00
N THR A 145 -3.62 6.53 -29.79
CA THR A 145 -3.45 5.88 -28.47
C THR A 145 -1.99 5.72 -28.05
N VAL A 146 -1.03 5.87 -28.97
CA VAL A 146 0.39 5.92 -28.62
C VAL A 146 0.71 7.17 -27.79
N PHE A 147 0.07 8.31 -28.07
CA PHE A 147 0.24 9.51 -27.25
C PHE A 147 -0.36 9.35 -25.84
N ASN A 148 -1.38 8.48 -25.69
CA ASN A 148 -1.94 8.14 -24.39
C ASN A 148 -0.92 7.44 -23.48
N LEU A 149 0.10 6.76 -24.02
CA LEU A 149 1.17 6.14 -23.22
C LEU A 149 1.96 7.15 -22.40
N ILE A 150 1.94 8.43 -22.77
CA ILE A 150 2.58 9.51 -22.02
C ILE A 150 1.52 10.36 -21.32
N GLY A 151 0.47 10.75 -22.05
CA GLY A 151 -0.56 11.65 -21.53
C GLY A 151 -1.35 11.08 -20.36
N GLN A 152 -1.82 9.84 -20.44
CA GLN A 152 -2.63 9.24 -19.37
C GLN A 152 -1.87 9.01 -18.08
N PRO A 153 -0.65 8.42 -18.06
CA PRO A 153 0.13 8.33 -16.83
C PRO A 153 0.37 9.68 -16.17
N LEU A 154 0.68 10.71 -16.97
CA LEU A 154 0.95 12.03 -16.45
C LEU A 154 -0.30 12.65 -15.81
N LEU A 155 -1.44 12.59 -16.51
CA LEU A 155 -2.73 13.07 -16.00
C LEU A 155 -3.15 12.35 -14.73
N LEU A 156 -3.04 11.02 -14.72
CA LEU A 156 -3.40 10.20 -13.55
C LEU A 156 -2.45 10.38 -12.37
N GLY A 157 -1.16 10.62 -12.64
CA GLY A 157 -0.19 11.01 -11.62
C GLY A 157 -0.54 12.36 -10.99
N ALA A 158 -0.93 13.35 -11.80
CA ALA A 158 -1.40 14.64 -11.34
C ALA A 158 -2.73 14.55 -10.56
N GLU A 159 -3.68 13.73 -11.02
CA GLU A 159 -4.91 13.42 -10.30
C GLU A 159 -4.61 12.82 -8.92
N GLY A 160 -3.69 11.84 -8.86
CA GLY A 160 -3.26 11.23 -7.61
C GLY A 160 -2.65 12.22 -6.63
N LEU A 161 -1.80 13.14 -7.12
CA LEU A 161 -1.24 14.23 -6.32
C LEU A 161 -2.32 15.15 -5.76
N LEU A 162 -3.23 15.61 -6.63
CA LEU A 162 -4.29 16.55 -6.26
C LEU A 162 -5.25 15.95 -5.25
N ILE A 163 -5.71 14.71 -5.49
CA ILE A 163 -6.64 14.01 -4.60
C ILE A 163 -5.96 13.74 -3.25
N SER A 164 -4.70 13.33 -3.24
CA SER A 164 -3.96 13.08 -2.01
C SER A 164 -3.76 14.36 -1.19
N TRP A 165 -3.38 15.46 -1.85
CA TRP A 165 -3.27 16.77 -1.21
C TRP A 165 -4.60 17.22 -0.60
N LEU A 166 -5.69 17.10 -1.36
CA LEU A 166 -7.03 17.50 -0.92
C LEU A 166 -7.54 16.62 0.23
N CYS A 167 -7.22 15.32 0.21
CA CYS A 167 -7.55 14.42 1.30
C CYS A 167 -6.72 14.76 2.57
N LEU A 168 -5.43 15.06 2.44
CA LEU A 168 -4.59 15.45 3.59
C LEU A 168 -5.02 16.79 4.22
N THR A 169 -5.54 17.73 3.42
CA THR A 169 -6.02 19.03 3.93
C THR A 169 -7.38 18.89 4.62
N LEU A 170 -8.35 18.21 3.99
CA LEU A 170 -9.69 18.03 4.55
C LEU A 170 -9.70 17.10 5.76
N PHE A 171 -8.93 16.01 5.72
CA PHE A 171 -8.89 15.02 6.80
C PHE A 171 -7.79 15.30 7.84
N LYS A 172 -7.15 16.48 7.80
CA LYS A 172 -6.09 16.89 8.75
C LYS A 172 -6.52 16.70 10.21
N ASN A 173 -7.76 17.06 10.54
CA ASN A 173 -8.30 16.96 11.89
C ASN A 173 -8.55 15.50 12.34
N LEU A 174 -8.91 14.62 11.39
CA LEU A 174 -9.10 13.18 11.66
C LEU A 174 -7.77 12.44 11.78
N ILE A 175 -6.74 12.90 11.07
CA ILE A 175 -5.40 12.33 11.11
C ILE A 175 -4.66 12.77 12.39
N SER A 176 -4.84 14.03 12.82
CA SER A 176 -4.18 14.58 14.02
C SER A 176 -4.68 14.02 15.35
N LYS A 177 -5.87 13.41 15.41
CA LYS A 177 -6.42 12.83 16.65
C LYS A 177 -5.93 11.41 16.95
N ASN A 178 -5.28 10.76 15.99
CA ASN A 178 -4.80 9.36 16.09
C ASN A 178 -3.28 9.23 16.32
N ASN A 179 -2.58 10.36 16.45
CA ASN A 179 -1.20 10.44 16.92
C ASN A 179 -1.18 11.03 18.33
#